data_AF-A0AAV6G495-F1
#
_entry.id   AF-A0AAV6G495-F1
#
_cell.length_a   1.000
_cell.length_b   1.000
_cell.length_c   1.000
_cell.angle_alpha   90.00
_cell.angle_beta   90.00
_cell.angle_gamma   90.00
#
_symmetry.space_group_name_H-M   'P 1'
#
loop_
_entity.id
_entity.type
_entity.pdbx_description
1 polymer ?
#
loop_
_entity_poly.entity_id
_entity_poly.type
_entity_poly.pdbx_seq_one_letter_code
_entity_poly.pdbx_strand_id
1 'polypeptide(L)'
;MEVCWCLRFGAFLLLLQAPSCVTGEKSSCAPGFDSELYVFKVDRVHLHIGRRLGKVVFDDCTGRKRIVLDSADSRFKVDTDGTVKLKRQVTLHDGHKRFSLHAWDSQGRKHTVAVRVELDRPHQHHHHQVDLHQMDLHQPDVTEAVPAVPVLVFPKSFGGLRRRKRDWIIPPINFPENSRGPFPLKMVQIKTSYAKEVKIIYSITGQGADDLFTIDRKTGWLYVTQPLDREQQPSYTLLAHAVSDGGGKAEEPMEINVLVIDLNDNRPIFVKDPFLGSVAEASKIGTEFMAVNATDADEPGNANADVRYKILSQDPPIPLKDMFDINPLTGKIRVKNSGLDKEKIHEYTLEIQAADNEGNGLLAESAKQLLP
;
A
#
# COMPACT_ATOMS: atom_id res chain seq x y z
N MET A 1 47.18 -4.36 19.58
CA MET A 1 48.06 -5.45 20.02
C MET A 1 47.67 -5.79 21.44
N GLU A 2 46.83 -6.79 21.64
CA GLU A 2 46.71 -7.47 22.93
C GLU A 2 46.63 -8.97 22.65
N VAL A 3 47.47 -9.71 23.36
CA VAL A 3 47.85 -11.09 23.09
C VAL A 3 46.97 -12.00 23.94
N CYS A 4 46.22 -12.90 23.31
CA CYS A 4 45.42 -13.89 24.00
C CYS A 4 46.30 -15.10 24.37
N TRP A 5 46.43 -15.39 25.67
CA TRP A 5 47.07 -16.61 26.16
C TRP A 5 46.04 -17.73 26.24
N CYS A 6 46.33 -18.86 25.59
CA CYS A 6 45.55 -20.10 25.68
C CYS A 6 46.24 -21.07 26.65
N LEU A 7 45.66 -21.27 27.83
CA LEU A 7 46.04 -22.35 28.75
C LEU A 7 45.02 -23.50 28.60
N ARG A 8 45.49 -24.64 28.09
CA ARG A 8 44.75 -25.90 28.06
C ARG A 8 44.84 -26.56 29.44
N PHE A 9 43.71 -26.84 30.07
CA PHE A 9 43.54 -27.98 30.96
C PHE A 9 42.19 -28.64 30.70
N GLY A 10 42.19 -29.97 30.81
CA GLY A 10 41.19 -30.85 30.24
C GLY A 10 39.91 -31.03 31.05
N ALA A 11 38.90 -31.45 30.29
CA ALA A 11 37.79 -32.33 30.63
C ALA A 11 36.72 -31.85 31.63
N PHE A 12 35.47 -32.03 31.16
CA PHE A 12 34.18 -32.03 31.84
C PHE A 12 33.36 -30.73 31.93
N LEU A 13 32.21 -30.81 31.24
CA LEU A 13 30.86 -30.32 31.58
C LEU A 13 30.62 -28.80 31.69
N LEU A 14 29.92 -28.23 30.69
CA LEU A 14 28.56 -27.65 30.76
C LEU A 14 28.36 -26.79 29.49
N LEU A 15 27.40 -27.14 28.63
CA LEU A 15 26.98 -26.28 27.51
C LEU A 15 26.08 -25.16 28.05
N LEU A 16 26.69 -24.05 28.48
CA LEU A 16 26.02 -22.76 28.57
C LEU A 16 26.41 -21.97 27.32
N GLN A 17 25.45 -21.73 26.42
CA GLN A 17 25.62 -20.79 25.31
C GLN A 17 25.79 -19.38 25.88
N ALA A 18 26.97 -18.81 25.71
CA ALA A 18 27.20 -17.37 25.85
C ALA A 18 26.60 -16.62 24.66
N PRO A 19 26.12 -15.37 24.82
CA PRO A 19 25.54 -14.59 23.75
C PRO A 19 26.61 -14.21 22.73
N SER A 20 26.43 -14.62 21.48
CA SER A 20 27.25 -14.19 20.36
C SER A 20 27.11 -12.68 20.17
N CYS A 21 28.24 -12.01 20.29
CA CYS A 21 28.43 -10.59 20.00
C CYS A 21 28.02 -10.30 18.55
N VAL A 22 26.90 -9.58 18.35
CA VAL A 22 26.49 -9.08 17.03
C VAL A 22 27.41 -7.93 16.66
N THR A 23 28.38 -8.19 15.78
CA THR A 23 29.09 -7.14 15.04
C THR A 23 28.12 -6.51 14.06
N GLY A 24 27.86 -5.21 14.21
CA GLY A 24 26.94 -4.46 13.35
C GLY A 24 27.35 -4.50 11.87
N GLU A 25 26.57 -5.23 11.07
CA GLU A 25 26.57 -5.09 9.63
C GLU A 25 25.94 -3.74 9.27
N LYS A 26 26.70 -2.90 8.56
CA LYS A 26 26.14 -1.74 7.86
C LYS A 26 25.18 -2.29 6.80
N SER A 27 23.88 -2.08 7.01
CA SER A 27 22.83 -2.30 6.01
C SER A 27 23.24 -1.65 4.68
N SER A 28 23.34 -2.45 3.63
CA SER A 28 23.63 -1.95 2.28
C SER A 28 22.43 -1.14 1.78
N CYS A 29 22.61 0.17 1.63
CA CYS A 29 21.60 1.03 1.04
C CYS A 29 21.46 0.75 -0.46
N ALA A 30 20.23 0.58 -0.95
CA ALA A 30 19.92 0.40 -2.37
C ALA A 30 19.17 1.63 -2.92
N PRO A 31 19.65 2.26 -4.01
CA PRO A 31 18.98 3.41 -4.61
C PRO A 31 17.56 3.08 -5.07
N GLY A 32 16.59 3.95 -4.77
CA GLY A 32 15.19 3.71 -5.11
C GLY A 32 14.22 4.77 -4.56
N PHE A 33 12.97 4.70 -5.02
CA PHE A 33 11.87 5.44 -4.39
C PHE A 33 11.53 4.83 -3.02
N ASP A 34 11.00 5.64 -2.10
CA ASP A 34 10.58 5.17 -0.76
C ASP A 34 9.25 4.40 -0.78
N SER A 35 8.55 4.41 -1.91
CA SER A 35 7.36 3.62 -2.20
C SER A 35 7.37 3.12 -3.64
N GLU A 36 6.69 2.00 -3.90
CA GLU A 36 6.49 1.44 -5.24
C GLU A 36 5.27 2.05 -5.95
N LEU A 37 4.36 2.68 -5.18
CA LEU A 37 3.20 3.44 -5.66
C LEU A 37 2.93 4.65 -4.75
N TYR A 38 2.74 5.82 -5.34
CA TYR A 38 2.20 6.98 -4.62
C TYR A 38 0.74 7.21 -4.95
N VAL A 39 -0.12 7.22 -3.93
CA VAL A 39 -1.55 7.54 -4.07
C VAL A 39 -1.84 8.93 -3.51
N PHE A 40 -2.31 9.84 -4.36
CA PHE A 40 -2.73 11.19 -3.97
C PHE A 40 -4.25 11.32 -4.04
N LYS A 41 -4.89 11.39 -2.88
CA LYS A 41 -6.33 11.62 -2.76
C LYS A 41 -6.68 13.10 -2.98
N VAL A 42 -7.68 13.36 -3.80
CA VAL A 42 -8.17 14.72 -4.12
C VAL A 42 -9.66 14.83 -3.89
N ASP A 43 -10.11 16.01 -3.47
CA ASP A 43 -11.51 16.33 -3.17
C ASP A 43 -12.35 16.67 -4.40
N ARG A 44 -11.71 16.86 -5.56
CA ARG A 44 -12.37 17.36 -6.79
C ARG A 44 -11.95 16.59 -8.02
N VAL A 45 -12.93 16.39 -8.91
CA VAL A 45 -12.74 15.74 -10.22
C VAL A 45 -11.93 16.63 -11.16
N HIS A 46 -12.07 17.95 -11.06
CA HIS A 46 -11.32 18.92 -11.85
C HIS A 46 -10.20 19.54 -11.00
N LEU A 47 -8.96 19.33 -11.44
CA LEU A 47 -7.76 19.78 -10.76
C LEU A 47 -7.11 20.92 -11.56
N HIS A 48 -7.00 22.09 -10.93
CA HIS A 48 -6.44 23.30 -11.54
C HIS A 48 -4.90 23.31 -11.55
N ILE A 49 -4.33 24.11 -12.44
CA ILE A 49 -2.89 24.35 -12.56
C ILE A 49 -2.31 24.82 -11.22
N GLY A 50 -1.10 24.37 -10.89
CA GLY A 50 -0.36 24.75 -9.69
C GLY A 50 -0.76 23.97 -8.44
N ARG A 51 -1.86 23.19 -8.47
CA ARG A 51 -2.28 22.36 -7.34
C ARG A 51 -1.17 21.36 -6.98
N ARG A 52 -0.78 21.36 -5.70
CA ARG A 52 0.15 20.39 -5.12
C ARG A 52 -0.63 19.13 -4.75
N LEU A 53 -0.12 17.97 -5.15
CA LEU A 53 -0.76 16.69 -4.88
C LEU A 53 -0.16 16.00 -3.66
N GLY A 54 1.17 16.01 -3.57
CA GLY A 54 1.91 15.41 -2.48
C GLY A 54 3.40 15.42 -2.76
N LYS A 55 4.15 14.60 -2.03
CA LYS A 55 5.61 14.55 -2.12
C LYS A 55 6.06 13.11 -2.36
N VAL A 56 7.02 12.94 -3.24
CA VAL A 56 7.72 11.67 -3.47
C VAL A 56 9.14 11.77 -2.94
N VAL A 57 9.70 10.65 -2.50
CA VAL A 57 11.07 10.57 -1.99
C VAL A 57 11.83 9.53 -2.80
N PHE A 58 13.01 9.91 -3.24
CA PHE A 58 13.97 9.02 -3.86
C PHE A 58 15.27 9.16 -3.08
N ASP A 59 15.91 8.04 -2.75
CA ASP A 59 17.24 8.02 -2.16
C ASP A 59 18.20 7.34 -3.14
N ASP A 60 19.35 7.97 -3.38
CA ASP A 60 20.41 7.42 -4.22
C ASP A 60 21.57 6.84 -3.41
N CYS A 61 21.42 6.78 -2.08
CA CYS A 61 22.39 6.28 -1.11
C CYS A 61 23.70 7.07 -1.05
N THR A 62 23.77 8.26 -1.67
CA THR A 62 24.97 9.09 -1.68
C THR A 62 24.85 10.35 -0.82
N GLY A 63 23.69 10.56 -0.19
CA GLY A 63 23.42 11.75 0.64
C GLY A 63 23.30 13.05 -0.18
N ARG A 64 23.06 12.96 -1.49
CA ARG A 64 22.82 14.13 -2.34
C ARG A 64 21.51 14.80 -1.96
N LYS A 65 21.57 16.12 -1.77
CA LYS A 65 20.38 16.94 -1.41
C LYS A 65 19.43 17.23 -2.58
N ARG A 66 19.85 16.98 -3.82
CA ARG A 66 19.07 17.27 -5.03
C ARG A 66 19.14 16.11 -5.99
N ILE A 67 17.96 15.61 -6.36
CA ILE A 67 17.78 14.49 -7.28
C ILE A 67 16.90 15.00 -8.42
N VAL A 68 17.25 14.60 -9.65
CA VAL A 68 16.48 14.96 -10.83
C VAL A 68 15.29 14.00 -10.92
N LEU A 69 14.08 14.56 -10.87
CA LEU A 69 12.82 13.83 -10.96
C LEU A 69 12.06 14.33 -12.18
N ASP A 70 11.50 13.40 -12.95
CA ASP A 70 10.71 13.70 -14.15
C ASP A 70 9.39 12.92 -14.16
N SER A 71 8.39 13.43 -14.87
CA SER A 71 7.07 12.82 -15.01
C SER A 71 6.83 12.35 -16.44
N ALA A 72 6.40 11.10 -16.60
CA ALA A 72 5.99 10.54 -17.89
C ALA A 72 4.74 11.25 -18.46
N ASP A 73 3.93 11.88 -17.61
CA ASP A 73 2.79 12.70 -18.05
C ASP A 73 3.12 14.19 -17.91
N SER A 74 3.19 14.87 -19.06
CA SER A 74 3.53 16.30 -19.18
C SER A 74 2.61 17.27 -18.43
N ARG A 75 1.45 16.81 -17.97
CA ARG A 75 0.51 17.60 -17.16
C ARG A 75 0.93 17.67 -15.70
N PHE A 76 1.84 16.82 -15.26
CA PHE A 76 2.39 16.80 -13.91
C PHE A 76 3.87 17.21 -13.96
N LYS A 77 4.32 17.91 -12.93
CA LYS A 77 5.71 18.32 -12.71
C LYS A 77 6.12 17.87 -11.32
N VAL A 78 7.36 17.39 -11.19
CA VAL A 78 7.98 17.14 -9.89
C VAL A 78 9.04 18.21 -9.67
N ASP A 79 8.97 18.88 -8.52
CA ASP A 79 10.00 19.84 -8.12
C ASP A 79 11.22 19.11 -7.52
N THR A 80 12.34 19.81 -7.39
CA THR A 80 13.61 19.23 -6.90
C THR A 80 13.56 18.74 -5.45
N ASP A 81 12.53 19.13 -4.70
CA ASP A 81 12.26 18.66 -3.35
C ASP A 81 11.38 17.41 -3.32
N GLY A 82 10.91 16.92 -4.47
CA GLY A 82 9.99 15.80 -4.59
C GLY A 82 8.50 16.19 -4.61
N THR A 83 8.15 17.47 -4.55
CA THR A 83 6.74 17.89 -4.58
C THR A 83 6.15 17.70 -5.99
N VAL A 84 5.06 16.93 -6.09
CA VAL A 84 4.32 16.71 -7.34
C VAL A 84 3.21 17.75 -7.49
N LYS A 85 3.17 18.43 -8.64
CA LYS A 85 2.23 19.52 -8.93
C LYS A 85 1.64 19.40 -10.34
N LEU A 86 0.46 19.99 -10.53
CA LEU A 86 -0.14 20.11 -11.86
C LEU A 86 0.48 21.26 -12.65
N LYS A 87 1.06 20.94 -13.81
CA LYS A 87 1.51 21.90 -14.83
C LYS A 87 0.38 22.31 -15.79
N ARG A 88 -0.61 21.43 -15.99
CA ARG A 88 -1.82 21.67 -16.80
C ARG A 88 -3.05 21.16 -16.04
N GLN A 89 -4.23 21.67 -16.39
CA GLN A 89 -5.49 21.21 -15.82
C GLN A 89 -5.72 19.72 -16.14
N VAL A 90 -6.19 18.96 -15.15
CA VAL A 90 -6.50 17.53 -15.28
C VAL A 90 -7.91 17.28 -14.78
N THR A 91 -8.67 16.48 -15.52
CA THR A 91 -9.99 15.97 -15.12
C THR A 91 -9.87 14.47 -14.87
N LEU A 92 -10.36 14.01 -13.72
CA LEU A 92 -10.40 12.60 -13.34
C LEU A 92 -11.67 11.93 -13.89
N HIS A 93 -11.67 11.58 -15.18
CA HIS A 93 -12.86 11.02 -15.85
C HIS A 93 -13.41 9.77 -15.16
N ASP A 94 -12.54 8.85 -14.74
CA ASP A 94 -12.91 7.59 -14.06
C ASP A 94 -12.74 7.67 -12.53
N GLY A 95 -12.79 8.89 -11.99
CA GLY A 95 -12.49 9.15 -10.59
C GLY A 95 -11.01 8.96 -10.20
N HIS A 96 -10.14 8.61 -11.14
CA HIS A 96 -8.70 8.49 -10.90
C HIS A 96 -7.86 8.75 -12.17
N LYS A 97 -6.54 8.90 -11.99
CA LYS A 97 -5.54 9.07 -13.05
C LYS A 97 -4.22 8.41 -12.64
N ARG A 98 -3.65 7.59 -13.52
CA ARG A 98 -2.33 6.94 -13.32
C ARG A 98 -1.28 7.56 -14.25
N PHE A 99 -0.06 7.71 -13.75
CA PHE A 99 1.14 8.07 -14.52
C PHE A 99 2.39 7.56 -13.79
N SER A 100 3.56 7.68 -14.41
CA SER A 100 4.83 7.25 -13.80
C SER A 100 5.75 8.44 -13.57
N LEU A 101 6.56 8.36 -12.51
CA LEU A 101 7.69 9.25 -12.26
C LEU A 101 9.00 8.51 -12.49
N HIS A 102 10.02 9.27 -12.83
CA HIS A 102 11.36 8.78 -13.12
C HIS A 102 12.39 9.52 -12.29
N ALA A 103 13.34 8.79 -11.72
CA ALA A 103 14.51 9.32 -11.05
C ALA A 103 15.77 8.66 -11.60
N TRP A 104 16.91 9.31 -11.46
CA TRP A 104 18.21 8.76 -11.85
C TRP A 104 19.12 8.69 -10.64
N ASP A 105 19.71 7.52 -10.40
CA ASP A 105 20.66 7.35 -9.29
C ASP A 105 22.03 7.98 -9.60
N SER A 106 22.94 7.92 -8.63
CA SER A 106 24.29 8.46 -8.75
C SER A 106 25.13 7.80 -9.86
N GLN A 107 24.73 6.61 -10.33
CA GLN A 107 25.33 5.84 -11.43
C GLN A 107 24.61 6.07 -12.77
N GLY A 108 23.59 6.93 -12.80
CA GLY A 108 22.80 7.24 -13.99
C GLY A 108 21.74 6.20 -14.34
N ARG A 109 21.47 5.22 -13.47
CA ARG A 109 20.41 4.22 -13.70
C ARG A 109 19.06 4.84 -13.44
N LYS A 110 18.12 4.62 -14.37
CA LYS A 110 16.76 5.13 -14.29
C LYS A 110 15.90 4.22 -13.40
N HIS A 111 15.26 4.81 -12.41
CA HIS A 111 14.27 4.18 -11.54
C HIS A 111 12.89 4.76 -11.87
N THR A 112 11.86 3.93 -11.81
CA THR A 112 10.49 4.33 -12.16
C THR A 112 9.53 3.93 -11.06
N VAL A 113 8.58 4.80 -10.74
CA VAL A 113 7.52 4.56 -9.75
C VAL A 113 6.17 4.94 -10.33
N ALA A 114 5.12 4.21 -9.96
CA ALA A 114 3.75 4.55 -10.34
C ALA A 114 3.18 5.64 -9.42
N VAL A 115 2.32 6.50 -9.97
CA VAL A 115 1.55 7.49 -9.23
C VAL A 115 0.09 7.40 -9.65
N ARG A 116 -0.80 7.30 -8.66
CA ARG A 116 -2.26 7.30 -8.82
C ARG A 116 -2.83 8.53 -8.12
N VAL A 117 -3.57 9.36 -8.85
CA VAL A 117 -4.36 10.45 -8.28
C VAL A 117 -5.81 10.01 -8.30
N GLU A 118 -6.51 10.03 -7.17
CA GLU A 118 -7.88 9.53 -7.10
C GLU A 118 -8.79 10.42 -6.27
N LEU A 119 -10.07 10.42 -6.63
CA LEU A 119 -11.10 11.19 -5.95
C LEU A 119 -11.39 10.54 -4.59
N ASP A 120 -11.25 11.32 -3.53
CA ASP A 120 -11.65 10.92 -2.19
C ASP A 120 -13.18 10.89 -2.16
N ARG A 121 -13.78 9.70 -2.28
CA ARG A 121 -15.24 9.52 -2.21
C ARG A 121 -15.61 9.29 -0.74
N PRO A 122 -16.16 10.29 -0.03
CA PRO A 122 -16.74 10.02 1.28
C PRO A 122 -17.90 9.05 1.11
N HIS A 123 -17.94 8.01 1.94
CA HIS A 123 -19.07 7.08 2.02
C HIS A 123 -20.39 7.89 2.11
N GLN A 124 -21.26 7.69 1.12
CA GLN A 124 -22.53 8.40 1.02
C GLN A 124 -23.50 7.90 2.09
N HIS A 125 -23.73 8.72 3.12
CA HIS A 125 -25.04 8.78 3.75
C HIS A 125 -25.84 9.92 3.10
N HIS A 126 -26.96 9.57 2.48
CA HIS A 126 -27.95 10.49 1.95
C HIS A 126 -28.40 11.48 3.04
N HIS A 127 -28.28 12.78 2.77
CA HIS A 127 -29.32 13.75 3.14
C HIS A 127 -29.28 15.00 2.25
N HIS A 128 -30.48 15.41 1.85
CA HIS A 128 -30.83 16.54 1.01
C HIS A 128 -30.46 17.92 1.59
N GLN A 129 -29.96 18.77 0.69
CA GLN A 129 -30.31 20.19 0.39
C GLN A 129 -30.25 21.25 1.50
N VAL A 130 -29.55 22.38 1.27
CA VAL A 130 -30.03 23.65 0.69
C VAL A 130 -28.84 24.63 0.50
N ASP A 131 -28.86 25.37 -0.62
CA ASP A 131 -27.98 26.47 -1.04
C ASP A 131 -27.79 27.60 -0.02
N LEU A 132 -26.63 28.29 -0.09
CA LEU A 132 -26.55 29.75 0.02
C LEU A 132 -25.18 30.30 -0.45
N HIS A 133 -25.25 30.96 -1.60
CA HIS A 133 -24.63 32.22 -2.02
C HIS A 133 -23.10 32.46 -1.91
N GLN A 134 -22.61 32.83 -3.09
CA GLN A 134 -21.34 33.44 -3.50
C GLN A 134 -21.00 34.73 -2.74
N MET A 135 -19.74 34.86 -2.31
CA MET A 135 -19.05 36.16 -2.18
C MET A 135 -17.58 36.02 -2.57
N ASP A 136 -17.15 36.97 -3.38
CA ASP A 136 -15.91 37.07 -4.11
C ASP A 136 -14.81 37.82 -3.32
N LEU A 137 -13.56 37.62 -3.74
CA LEU A 137 -12.37 38.46 -3.54
C LEU A 137 -11.84 38.71 -2.12
N HIS A 138 -10.68 38.11 -1.80
CA HIS A 138 -9.39 38.80 -1.63
C HIS A 138 -8.30 37.77 -1.24
N GLN A 139 -7.27 37.59 -2.08
CA GLN A 139 -5.99 37.02 -1.67
C GLN A 139 -5.19 38.09 -0.91
N PRO A 140 -4.42 37.68 0.10
CA PRO A 140 -3.03 38.09 0.07
C PRO A 140 -2.07 36.92 0.33
N ASP A 141 -1.10 36.90 -0.58
CA ASP A 141 0.34 36.80 -0.35
C ASP A 141 0.97 35.53 0.25
N VAL A 142 2.08 35.20 -0.39
CA VAL A 142 2.80 33.94 -0.36
C VAL A 142 3.85 34.01 0.75
N THR A 143 3.72 33.18 1.79
CA THR A 143 4.90 32.74 2.55
C THR A 143 4.91 31.23 2.67
N GLU A 144 6.11 30.69 2.46
CA GLU A 144 6.42 29.30 2.22
C GLU A 144 5.95 28.38 3.34
N ALA A 145 5.18 27.34 2.99
CA ALA A 145 4.98 26.18 3.84
C ALA A 145 5.38 24.92 3.09
N VAL A 146 6.42 24.27 3.60
CA VAL A 146 6.74 22.85 3.41
C VAL A 146 5.45 22.04 3.64
N PRO A 147 5.11 21.01 2.84
CA PRO A 147 3.90 20.22 3.09
C PRO A 147 3.97 19.65 4.51
N ALA A 148 3.09 20.16 5.37
CA ALA A 148 3.05 19.77 6.77
C ALA A 148 2.54 18.34 6.86
N VAL A 149 3.34 17.47 7.46
CA VAL A 149 2.86 16.17 7.98
C VAL A 149 1.64 16.47 8.87
N PRO A 150 0.52 15.72 8.74
CA PRO A 150 -0.68 16.00 9.51
C PRO A 150 -0.38 16.08 11.01
N VAL A 151 -0.99 17.06 11.68
CA VAL A 151 -0.91 17.22 13.13
C VAL A 151 -2.30 16.94 13.69
N LEU A 152 -2.42 15.87 14.48
CA LEU A 152 -3.63 15.54 15.21
C LEU A 152 -3.62 16.25 16.56
N VAL A 153 -4.76 16.80 16.95
CA VAL A 153 -4.92 17.53 18.20
C VAL A 153 -5.94 16.81 19.07
N PHE A 154 -5.61 16.58 20.35
CA PHE A 154 -6.53 15.99 21.32
C PHE A 154 -7.86 16.76 21.35
N PRO A 155 -9.01 16.04 21.39
CA PRO A 155 -10.28 16.68 21.65
C PRO A 155 -10.26 17.31 23.05
N LYS A 156 -10.82 18.51 23.19
CA LYS A 156 -10.85 19.22 24.48
C LYS A 156 -11.81 18.52 25.44
N SER A 157 -11.33 18.12 26.61
CA SER A 157 -12.18 17.65 27.71
C SER A 157 -12.95 18.84 28.34
N PHE A 158 -14.29 18.84 28.23
CA PHE A 158 -15.14 19.87 28.86
C PHE A 158 -15.86 19.29 30.07
N GLY A 159 -15.36 19.59 31.27
CA GLY A 159 -16.13 19.47 32.50
C GLY A 159 -17.30 20.47 32.49
N GLY A 160 -18.51 19.99 32.17
CA GLY A 160 -19.74 20.77 32.32
C GLY A 160 -20.83 20.37 31.33
N LEU A 161 -21.96 19.87 31.85
CA LEU A 161 -23.14 19.50 31.06
C LEU A 161 -23.67 20.69 30.22
N ARG A 162 -23.46 20.66 28.89
CA ARG A 162 -24.38 21.25 27.90
C ARG A 162 -24.15 20.63 26.51
N ARG A 163 -25.26 20.30 25.83
CA ARG A 163 -25.35 19.29 24.76
C ARG A 163 -24.78 19.74 23.40
N ARG A 164 -23.87 18.90 22.88
CA ARG A 164 -23.51 18.49 21.50
C ARG A 164 -23.25 19.54 20.40
N LYS A 165 -21.97 19.68 20.02
CA LYS A 165 -21.55 20.06 18.66
C LYS A 165 -20.21 19.38 18.30
N ARG A 166 -20.31 18.22 17.63
CA ARG A 166 -19.25 17.39 16.99
C ARG A 166 -17.96 17.20 17.80
N ASP A 167 -17.86 16.07 18.50
CA ASP A 167 -16.58 15.54 18.94
C ASP A 167 -15.68 15.38 17.71
N TRP A 168 -14.47 15.90 17.76
CA TRP A 168 -13.50 15.78 16.66
C TRP A 168 -13.03 14.33 16.61
N ILE A 169 -13.66 13.52 15.76
CA ILE A 169 -13.18 12.18 15.44
C ILE A 169 -11.95 12.33 14.55
N ILE A 170 -10.84 11.76 14.99
CA ILE A 170 -9.59 11.75 14.23
C ILE A 170 -9.74 10.80 13.04
N PRO A 171 -9.45 11.25 11.81
CA PRO A 171 -9.49 10.36 10.67
C PRO A 171 -8.41 9.27 10.82
N PRO A 172 -8.62 8.07 10.26
CA PRO A 172 -7.62 7.03 10.30
C PRO A 172 -6.32 7.51 9.64
N ILE A 173 -5.20 7.08 10.21
CA ILE A 173 -3.86 7.32 9.67
C ILE A 173 -3.55 6.19 8.71
N ASN A 174 -3.49 6.50 7.42
CA ASN A 174 -3.11 5.52 6.42
C ASN A 174 -1.57 5.44 6.34
N PHE A 175 -1.01 4.24 6.45
CA PHE A 175 0.43 4.00 6.36
C PHE A 175 0.71 2.78 5.46
N PRO A 176 1.57 2.88 4.44
CA PRO A 176 1.80 1.77 3.51
C PRO A 176 2.57 0.61 4.16
N GLU A 177 2.18 -0.62 3.81
CA GLU A 177 2.96 -1.80 4.16
C GLU A 177 4.31 -1.83 3.46
N ASN A 178 5.20 -2.73 3.90
CA ASN A 178 6.52 -2.94 3.32
C ASN A 178 7.38 -1.67 3.17
N SER A 179 7.06 -0.62 3.93
CA SER A 179 7.76 0.65 3.93
C SER A 179 9.26 0.45 4.18
N ARG A 180 10.10 1.08 3.35
CA ARG A 180 11.56 0.93 3.44
C ARG A 180 12.15 1.88 4.47
N GLY A 181 13.16 1.39 5.20
CA GLY A 181 13.89 2.18 6.20
C GLY A 181 14.74 3.32 5.60
N PRO A 182 15.45 4.09 6.45
CA PRO A 182 15.80 3.74 7.83
C PRO A 182 14.67 3.98 8.83
N PHE A 183 14.46 3.01 9.73
CA PHE A 183 13.52 3.14 10.84
C PHE A 183 14.14 3.92 12.01
N PRO A 184 13.31 4.59 12.84
CA PRO A 184 11.85 4.65 12.78
C PRO A 184 11.32 5.69 11.77
N LEU A 185 10.24 5.37 11.06
CA LEU A 185 9.60 6.28 10.08
C LEU A 185 8.51 7.12 10.74
N LYS A 186 8.52 8.43 10.46
CA LYS A 186 7.59 9.39 11.06
C LYS A 186 6.20 9.32 10.42
N MET A 187 5.15 9.22 11.23
CA MET A 187 3.77 9.12 10.77
C MET A 187 3.02 10.45 10.91
N VAL A 188 2.74 10.85 12.15
CA VAL A 188 1.86 11.97 12.48
C VAL A 188 2.36 12.64 13.76
N GLN A 189 2.08 13.92 13.95
CA GLN A 189 2.32 14.56 15.25
C GLN A 189 1.03 14.67 16.04
N ILE A 190 1.08 14.30 17.31
CA ILE A 190 -0.01 14.47 18.25
C ILE A 190 0.31 15.68 19.14
N LYS A 191 -0.66 16.56 19.33
CA LYS A 191 -0.54 17.74 20.20
C LYS A 191 -1.76 17.92 21.09
N THR A 192 -1.57 18.51 22.26
CA THR A 192 -2.66 19.05 23.09
C THR A 192 -2.56 20.57 23.13
N SER A 193 -3.71 21.26 23.27
CA SER A 193 -3.75 22.69 23.52
C SER A 193 -3.08 23.10 24.84
N TYR A 194 -3.00 22.20 25.83
CA TYR A 194 -2.34 22.48 27.12
C TYR A 194 -0.82 22.56 27.03
N ALA A 195 -0.22 22.08 25.94
CA ALA A 195 1.24 22.14 25.73
C ALA A 195 1.80 23.58 25.67
N LYS A 196 0.93 24.60 25.56
CA LYS A 196 1.32 26.02 25.64
C LYS A 196 1.54 26.51 27.07
N GLU A 197 0.91 25.87 28.04
CA GLU A 197 0.90 26.31 29.45
C GLU A 197 1.75 25.40 30.34
N VAL A 198 1.77 24.10 30.02
CA VAL A 198 2.40 23.08 30.86
C VAL A 198 3.23 22.16 29.98
N LYS A 199 4.36 21.68 30.50
CA LYS A 199 5.15 20.64 29.85
C LYS A 199 4.37 19.33 29.87
N ILE A 200 4.17 18.76 28.68
CA ILE A 200 3.41 17.52 28.46
C ILE A 200 4.35 16.37 28.13
N ILE A 201 4.03 15.20 28.66
CA ILE A 201 4.63 13.90 28.35
C ILE A 201 3.59 13.11 27.56
N TYR A 202 3.95 12.73 26.34
CA TYR A 202 3.14 11.88 25.49
C TYR A 202 3.51 10.41 25.69
N SER A 203 2.51 9.53 25.59
CA SER A 203 2.70 8.08 25.53
C SER A 203 1.59 7.43 24.70
N ILE A 204 1.80 6.20 24.26
CA ILE A 204 0.80 5.41 23.53
C ILE A 204 0.66 4.04 24.20
N THR A 205 -0.52 3.44 24.03
CA THR A 205 -0.86 2.08 24.45
C THR A 205 -1.75 1.46 23.37
N GLY A 206 -1.94 0.14 23.37
CA GLY A 206 -2.80 -0.54 22.40
C GLY A 206 -2.02 -1.50 21.51
N GLN A 207 -2.61 -1.87 20.38
CA GLN A 207 -2.05 -2.88 19.49
C GLN A 207 -0.75 -2.39 18.83
N GLY A 208 0.33 -3.15 18.97
CA GLY A 208 1.64 -2.80 18.39
C GLY A 208 2.38 -1.66 19.10
N ALA A 209 1.87 -1.12 20.21
CA ALA A 209 2.54 -0.05 20.94
C ALA A 209 3.84 -0.50 21.65
N ASP A 210 4.05 -1.81 21.80
CA ASP A 210 5.21 -2.39 22.47
C ASP A 210 6.39 -2.62 21.51
N ASP A 211 6.13 -2.74 20.21
CA ASP A 211 7.10 -3.21 19.21
C ASP A 211 7.04 -2.49 17.86
N LEU A 212 5.84 -2.18 17.33
CA LEU A 212 5.62 -1.61 16.00
C LEU A 212 5.51 -0.09 15.96
N PHE A 213 4.96 0.53 17.01
CA PHE A 213 4.71 1.95 17.09
C PHE A 213 5.40 2.57 18.29
N THR A 214 5.95 3.78 18.11
CA THR A 214 6.54 4.54 19.20
C THR A 214 6.22 6.02 19.09
N ILE A 215 6.17 6.69 20.23
CA ILE A 215 5.92 8.13 20.30
C ILE A 215 7.06 8.85 21.01
N ASP A 216 7.52 9.94 20.42
CA ASP A 216 8.42 10.85 21.10
C ASP A 216 7.67 11.54 22.25
N ARG A 217 8.08 11.21 23.47
CA ARG A 217 7.45 11.68 24.70
C ARG A 217 7.41 13.19 24.85
N LYS A 218 8.33 13.93 24.22
CA LYS A 218 8.41 15.40 24.33
C LYS A 218 7.70 16.10 23.18
N THR A 219 7.80 15.56 21.97
CA THR A 219 7.31 16.22 20.76
C THR A 219 5.96 15.72 20.28
N GLY A 220 5.53 14.53 20.73
CA GLY A 220 4.28 13.90 20.31
C GLY A 220 4.33 13.32 18.89
N TRP A 221 5.51 13.23 18.27
CA TRP A 221 5.64 12.55 16.98
C TRP A 221 5.47 11.04 17.15
N LEU A 222 4.48 10.47 16.46
CA LEU A 222 4.27 9.04 16.32
C LEU A 222 5.11 8.51 15.15
N TYR A 223 5.74 7.36 15.36
CA TYR A 223 6.58 6.68 14.40
C TYR A 223 6.23 5.20 14.32
N VAL A 224 6.52 4.59 13.18
CA VAL A 224 6.59 3.14 13.03
C VAL A 224 8.06 2.70 13.09
N THR A 225 8.34 1.59 13.75
CA THR A 225 9.70 1.10 14.07
C THR A 225 10.21 0.01 13.13
N GLN A 226 9.31 -0.64 12.38
CA GLN A 226 9.62 -1.69 11.41
C GLN A 226 8.55 -1.73 10.30
N PRO A 227 8.77 -2.46 9.18
CA PRO A 227 7.76 -2.57 8.13
C PRO A 227 6.47 -3.18 8.69
N LEU A 228 5.33 -2.68 8.21
CA LEU A 228 4.02 -3.29 8.45
C LEU A 228 3.72 -4.26 7.31
N ASP A 229 2.85 -5.22 7.58
CA ASP A 229 2.34 -6.24 6.65
C ASP A 229 0.81 -6.26 6.84
N ARG A 230 0.08 -5.97 5.77
CA ARG A 230 -1.38 -5.86 5.78
C ARG A 230 -2.05 -7.24 5.84
N GLU A 231 -1.48 -8.26 5.19
CA GLU A 231 -1.96 -9.65 5.26
C GLU A 231 -1.85 -10.20 6.68
N GLN A 232 -0.83 -9.79 7.42
CA GLN A 232 -0.70 -10.10 8.84
C GLN A 232 -1.70 -9.32 9.69
N GLN A 233 -1.74 -7.98 9.55
CA GLN A 233 -2.66 -7.14 10.31
C GLN A 233 -3.01 -5.84 9.55
N PRO A 234 -4.25 -5.69 9.06
CA PRO A 234 -4.64 -4.57 8.19
C PRO A 234 -4.88 -3.25 8.94
N SER A 235 -5.04 -3.30 10.26
CA SER A 235 -5.28 -2.11 11.06
C SER A 235 -4.85 -2.27 12.52
N TYR A 236 -4.55 -1.13 13.15
CA TYR A 236 -4.15 -1.05 14.56
C TYR A 236 -4.93 0.04 15.26
N THR A 237 -5.42 -0.26 16.46
CA THR A 237 -6.02 0.75 17.35
C THR A 237 -5.07 1.06 18.49
N LEU A 238 -4.62 2.32 18.52
CA LEU A 238 -3.76 2.91 19.54
C LEU A 238 -4.56 3.90 20.39
N LEU A 239 -4.20 4.02 21.67
CA LEU A 239 -4.65 5.08 22.56
C LEU A 239 -3.46 5.97 22.89
N ALA A 240 -3.54 7.23 22.49
CA ALA A 240 -2.55 8.24 22.85
C ALA A 240 -2.94 8.93 24.16
N HIS A 241 -1.94 9.18 25.00
CA HIS A 241 -2.08 9.85 26.29
C HIS A 241 -1.20 11.09 26.32
N ALA A 242 -1.71 12.16 26.95
CA ALA A 242 -1.00 13.41 27.18
C ALA A 242 -1.14 13.81 28.65
N VAL A 243 -0.03 13.73 29.40
CA VAL A 243 0.00 13.98 30.85
C VAL A 243 1.01 15.09 31.16
N SER A 244 0.67 16.03 32.04
CA SER A 244 1.61 17.05 32.50
C SER A 244 2.79 16.43 33.27
N ASP A 245 3.98 17.02 33.17
CA ASP A 245 5.23 16.62 33.83
C ASP A 245 5.18 16.62 35.38
N GLY A 246 4.06 17.04 35.98
CA GLY A 246 3.78 16.96 37.42
C GLY A 246 2.54 16.14 37.79
N GLY A 247 1.97 15.37 36.85
CA GLY A 247 0.82 14.47 37.08
C GLY A 247 -0.55 15.14 37.31
N GLY A 248 -0.63 16.48 37.27
CA GLY A 248 -1.84 17.23 37.64
C GLY A 248 -2.89 17.45 36.54
N LYS A 249 -2.50 17.49 35.26
CA LYS A 249 -3.41 17.57 34.11
C LYS A 249 -3.19 16.37 33.19
N ALA A 250 -4.23 15.59 32.93
CA ALA A 250 -4.25 14.51 31.95
C ALA A 250 -5.46 14.71 31.04
N GLU A 251 -5.24 14.64 29.73
CA GLU A 251 -6.34 14.58 28.77
C GLU A 251 -6.99 13.18 28.79
N GLU A 252 -8.24 13.10 28.38
CA GLU A 252 -8.84 11.80 28.06
C GLU A 252 -8.02 11.12 26.95
N PRO A 253 -7.79 9.78 27.02
CA PRO A 253 -7.06 9.07 25.98
C PRO A 253 -7.71 9.26 24.61
N MET A 254 -6.88 9.49 23.62
CA MET A 254 -7.31 9.75 22.24
C MET A 254 -7.11 8.49 21.41
N GLU A 255 -8.20 7.96 20.85
CA GLU A 255 -8.15 6.83 19.94
C GLU A 255 -7.55 7.23 18.58
N ILE A 256 -6.61 6.41 18.12
CA ILE A 256 -5.92 6.55 16.84
C ILE A 256 -6.04 5.21 16.12
N ASN A 257 -6.71 5.25 14.97
CA ASN A 257 -6.80 4.10 14.08
C ASN A 257 -5.77 4.24 12.97
N VAL A 258 -4.84 3.29 12.90
CA VAL A 258 -3.87 3.16 11.80
C VAL A 258 -4.42 2.13 10.83
N LEU A 259 -4.55 2.51 9.56
CA LEU A 259 -4.91 1.61 8.47
C LEU A 259 -3.67 1.34 7.62
N VAL A 260 -3.36 0.07 7.40
CA VAL A 260 -2.24 -0.34 6.56
C VAL A 260 -2.70 -0.29 5.10
N ILE A 261 -2.01 0.50 4.26
CA ILE A 261 -2.34 0.62 2.83
C ILE A 261 -1.72 -0.58 2.12
N ASP A 262 -2.58 -1.29 1.40
CA ASP A 262 -2.24 -2.43 0.55
C ASP A 262 -1.25 -2.04 -0.57
N LEU A 263 -0.22 -2.86 -0.73
CA LEU A 263 0.65 -2.91 -1.89
C LEU A 263 0.42 -4.24 -2.62
N ASN A 264 0.81 -4.29 -3.90
CA ASN A 264 0.63 -5.49 -4.70
C ASN A 264 1.85 -6.41 -4.58
N ASP A 265 2.06 -7.01 -3.41
CA ASP A 265 3.23 -7.84 -3.10
C ASP A 265 2.93 -9.34 -3.03
N ASN A 266 1.65 -9.73 -3.05
CA ASN A 266 1.25 -11.11 -3.28
C ASN A 266 0.90 -11.33 -4.76
N ARG A 267 1.19 -12.53 -5.25
CA ARG A 267 0.81 -12.95 -6.60
C ARG A 267 -0.37 -13.91 -6.52
N PRO A 268 -1.19 -14.04 -7.58
CA PRO A 268 -2.29 -14.99 -7.56
C PRO A 268 -1.76 -16.42 -7.46
N ILE A 269 -2.47 -17.27 -6.70
CA ILE A 269 -2.14 -18.69 -6.52
C ILE A 269 -3.35 -19.53 -6.89
N PHE A 270 -3.18 -20.48 -7.82
CA PHE A 270 -4.22 -21.44 -8.15
C PHE A 270 -4.53 -22.36 -6.97
N VAL A 271 -5.82 -22.62 -6.72
CA VAL A 271 -6.25 -23.46 -5.60
C VAL A 271 -5.90 -24.95 -5.78
N LYS A 272 -5.58 -25.35 -7.02
CA LYS A 272 -5.19 -26.71 -7.41
C LYS A 272 -4.20 -26.63 -8.57
N ASP A 273 -3.33 -27.62 -8.68
CA ASP A 273 -2.54 -27.89 -9.87
C ASP A 273 -2.17 -29.40 -9.89
N PRO A 274 -2.57 -30.18 -10.91
CA PRO A 274 -3.40 -29.81 -12.05
C PRO A 274 -4.89 -29.72 -11.70
N PHE A 275 -5.65 -29.03 -12.56
CA PHE A 275 -7.09 -29.15 -12.60
C PHE A 275 -7.51 -30.28 -13.55
N LEU A 276 -8.58 -31.01 -13.21
CA LEU A 276 -9.12 -32.12 -13.98
C LEU A 276 -10.61 -31.89 -14.24
N GLY A 277 -11.08 -32.18 -15.44
CA GLY A 277 -12.51 -32.31 -15.71
C GLY A 277 -12.78 -32.66 -17.15
N SER A 278 -14.03 -32.97 -17.48
CA SER A 278 -14.39 -33.65 -18.72
C SER A 278 -15.34 -32.82 -19.58
N VAL A 279 -15.22 -32.96 -20.90
CA VAL A 279 -16.13 -32.33 -21.87
C VAL A 279 -16.67 -33.39 -22.82
N ALA A 280 -17.98 -33.40 -23.05
CA ALA A 280 -18.57 -34.33 -24.01
C ALA A 280 -18.20 -33.93 -25.45
N GLU A 281 -17.84 -34.87 -26.30
CA GLU A 281 -17.52 -34.59 -27.72
C GLU A 281 -18.69 -33.95 -28.49
N ALA A 282 -19.93 -34.30 -28.11
CA ALA A 282 -21.15 -33.74 -28.66
C ALA A 282 -21.53 -32.36 -28.07
N SER A 283 -20.64 -31.74 -27.29
CA SER A 283 -20.88 -30.44 -26.67
C SER A 283 -21.03 -29.35 -27.73
N LYS A 284 -22.03 -28.49 -27.55
CA LYS A 284 -22.25 -27.34 -28.43
C LYS A 284 -21.26 -26.23 -28.11
N ILE A 285 -20.95 -25.41 -29.10
CA ILE A 285 -20.21 -24.15 -28.89
C ILE A 285 -20.92 -23.33 -27.80
N GLY A 286 -20.14 -22.80 -26.86
CA GLY A 286 -20.62 -22.04 -25.70
C GLY A 286 -20.90 -22.89 -24.46
N THR A 287 -20.84 -24.22 -24.53
CA THR A 287 -21.07 -25.09 -23.36
C THR A 287 -19.95 -24.88 -22.34
N GLU A 288 -20.30 -24.38 -21.15
CA GLU A 288 -19.42 -24.33 -19.98
C GLU A 288 -19.35 -25.72 -19.34
N PHE A 289 -18.15 -26.20 -19.04
CA PHE A 289 -17.97 -27.55 -18.49
C PHE A 289 -17.10 -27.59 -17.23
N MET A 290 -16.36 -26.52 -16.93
CA MET A 290 -15.56 -26.42 -15.70
C MET A 290 -15.19 -24.98 -15.37
N ALA A 291 -14.54 -24.79 -14.22
CA ALA A 291 -13.93 -23.54 -13.83
C ALA A 291 -12.59 -23.79 -13.11
N VAL A 292 -11.61 -22.92 -13.37
CA VAL A 292 -10.41 -22.79 -12.55
C VAL A 292 -10.59 -21.65 -11.55
N ASN A 293 -9.82 -21.68 -10.47
CA ASN A 293 -9.83 -20.62 -9.48
C ASN A 293 -8.42 -20.35 -8.96
N ALA A 294 -8.08 -19.09 -8.84
CA ALA A 294 -6.89 -18.58 -8.19
C ALA A 294 -7.27 -17.47 -7.22
N THR A 295 -6.52 -17.37 -6.14
CA THR A 295 -6.72 -16.39 -5.07
C THR A 295 -5.48 -15.54 -4.91
N ASP A 296 -5.67 -14.25 -4.73
CA ASP A 296 -4.63 -13.32 -4.30
C ASP A 296 -4.86 -12.95 -2.83
N ALA A 297 -3.78 -12.75 -2.08
CA ALA A 297 -3.85 -12.44 -0.65
C ALA A 297 -3.96 -10.93 -0.36
N ASP A 298 -3.66 -10.08 -1.35
CA ASP A 298 -3.81 -8.62 -1.30
C ASP A 298 -5.26 -8.18 -0.97
N GLU A 299 -5.48 -6.89 -0.72
CA GLU A 299 -6.74 -6.40 -0.16
C GLU A 299 -7.96 -6.74 -1.04
N PRO A 300 -8.96 -7.46 -0.49
CA PRO A 300 -10.08 -7.94 -1.28
C PRO A 300 -10.95 -6.79 -1.79
N GLY A 301 -11.31 -6.86 -3.07
CA GLY A 301 -12.17 -5.86 -3.73
C GLY A 301 -11.41 -4.65 -4.26
N ASN A 302 -10.09 -4.61 -4.12
CA ASN A 302 -9.23 -3.70 -4.86
C ASN A 302 -8.68 -4.37 -6.14
N ALA A 303 -7.88 -3.64 -6.91
CA ALA A 303 -7.30 -4.17 -8.15
C ALA A 303 -6.17 -5.19 -7.88
N ASN A 304 -5.44 -5.04 -6.79
CA ASN A 304 -4.32 -5.92 -6.44
C ASN A 304 -4.79 -7.36 -6.16
N ALA A 305 -6.03 -7.53 -5.67
CA ALA A 305 -6.65 -8.85 -5.57
C ALA A 305 -7.58 -9.25 -6.74
N ASP A 306 -7.69 -8.42 -7.80
CA ASP A 306 -8.57 -8.70 -8.95
C ASP A 306 -7.87 -9.60 -9.98
N VAL A 307 -8.06 -10.92 -9.81
CA VAL A 307 -7.46 -11.96 -10.63
C VAL A 307 -8.20 -12.16 -11.96
N ARG A 308 -7.45 -12.11 -13.06
CA ARG A 308 -7.92 -12.42 -14.42
C ARG A 308 -7.24 -13.62 -15.04
N TYR A 309 -8.03 -14.41 -15.78
CA TYR A 309 -7.59 -15.68 -16.37
C TYR A 309 -7.40 -15.61 -17.88
N LYS A 310 -6.42 -16.37 -18.37
CA LYS A 310 -6.16 -16.54 -19.81
C LYS A 310 -5.61 -17.93 -20.11
N ILE A 311 -6.07 -18.56 -21.19
CA ILE A 311 -5.45 -19.75 -21.76
C ILE A 311 -4.21 -19.30 -22.56
N LEU A 312 -3.03 -19.78 -22.17
CA LEU A 312 -1.77 -19.53 -22.85
C LEU A 312 -1.56 -20.50 -24.02
N SER A 313 -1.83 -21.78 -23.79
CA SER A 313 -1.62 -22.83 -24.77
C SER A 313 -2.63 -23.97 -24.60
N GLN A 314 -2.83 -24.70 -25.69
CA GLN A 314 -3.64 -25.92 -25.77
C GLN A 314 -2.81 -26.98 -26.50
N ASP A 315 -2.72 -28.16 -25.90
CA ASP A 315 -2.11 -29.35 -26.49
C ASP A 315 -3.12 -30.51 -26.46
N PRO A 316 -3.40 -31.21 -27.57
CA PRO A 316 -2.86 -30.96 -28.90
C PRO A 316 -3.50 -29.72 -29.57
N PRO A 317 -2.79 -29.05 -30.51
CA PRO A 317 -3.28 -27.87 -31.23
C PRO A 317 -4.19 -28.25 -32.42
N ILE A 318 -4.90 -29.36 -32.32
CA ILE A 318 -5.81 -29.92 -33.32
C ILE A 318 -7.17 -30.22 -32.69
N PRO A 319 -8.28 -30.26 -33.46
CA PRO A 319 -8.37 -29.86 -34.87
C PRO A 319 -8.11 -28.36 -35.09
N LEU A 320 -8.25 -27.55 -34.04
CA LEU A 320 -7.87 -26.14 -34.00
C LEU A 320 -7.06 -25.85 -32.73
N LYS A 321 -6.24 -24.81 -32.75
CA LYS A 321 -5.42 -24.37 -31.62
C LYS A 321 -6.20 -23.71 -30.46
N ASP A 322 -7.46 -23.37 -30.69
CA ASP A 322 -8.32 -22.64 -29.77
C ASP A 322 -9.70 -23.31 -29.64
N MET A 323 -9.71 -24.60 -29.30
CA MET A 323 -10.96 -25.36 -29.07
C MET A 323 -11.74 -24.84 -27.87
N PHE A 324 -11.04 -24.22 -26.92
CA PHE A 324 -11.60 -23.73 -25.66
C PHE A 324 -11.37 -22.23 -25.48
N ASP A 325 -12.26 -21.61 -24.70
CA ASP A 325 -12.17 -20.23 -24.27
C ASP A 325 -12.39 -20.18 -22.76
N ILE A 326 -11.77 -19.19 -22.09
CA ILE A 326 -11.90 -18.99 -20.65
C ILE A 326 -12.50 -17.62 -20.38
N ASN A 327 -13.48 -17.58 -19.49
CA ASN A 327 -14.01 -16.32 -19.00
C ASN A 327 -12.96 -15.66 -18.08
N PRO A 328 -12.47 -14.46 -18.41
CA PRO A 328 -11.35 -13.85 -17.70
C PRO A 328 -11.70 -13.43 -16.27
N LEU A 329 -12.98 -13.30 -15.92
CA LEU A 329 -13.44 -12.91 -14.57
C LEU A 329 -13.76 -14.11 -13.69
N THR A 330 -14.34 -15.16 -14.26
CA THR A 330 -14.91 -16.27 -13.49
C THR A 330 -14.09 -17.55 -13.56
N GLY A 331 -13.06 -17.59 -14.40
CA GLY A 331 -12.24 -18.78 -14.63
C GLY A 331 -13.01 -19.93 -15.32
N LYS A 332 -14.26 -19.70 -15.74
CA LYS A 332 -15.09 -20.71 -16.40
C LYS A 332 -14.59 -21.00 -17.81
N ILE A 333 -14.42 -22.27 -18.12
CA ILE A 333 -13.97 -22.74 -19.44
C ILE A 333 -15.16 -23.25 -20.23
N ARG A 334 -15.21 -22.85 -21.50
CA ARG A 334 -16.26 -23.22 -22.45
C ARG A 334 -15.70 -23.70 -23.77
N VAL A 335 -16.50 -24.51 -24.46
CA VAL A 335 -16.22 -24.92 -25.84
C VAL A 335 -16.34 -23.72 -26.77
N LYS A 336 -15.29 -23.39 -27.51
CA LYS A 336 -15.25 -22.27 -28.46
C LYS A 336 -15.53 -22.72 -29.89
N ASN A 337 -15.00 -23.88 -30.28
CA ASN A 337 -15.12 -24.42 -31.63
C ASN A 337 -15.69 -25.84 -31.59
N SER A 338 -16.38 -26.24 -32.67
CA SER A 338 -16.83 -27.62 -32.86
C SER A 338 -15.70 -28.53 -33.35
N GLY A 339 -15.91 -29.84 -33.28
CA GLY A 339 -14.92 -30.84 -33.75
C GLY A 339 -14.17 -31.55 -32.63
N LEU A 340 -14.68 -31.49 -31.39
CA LEU A 340 -14.30 -32.45 -30.37
C LEU A 340 -14.72 -33.84 -30.85
N ASP A 341 -13.77 -34.77 -30.85
CA ASP A 341 -13.91 -36.11 -31.37
C ASP A 341 -13.03 -36.99 -30.50
N LYS A 342 -13.65 -37.77 -29.61
CA LYS A 342 -12.92 -38.53 -28.61
C LYS A 342 -12.09 -39.60 -29.27
N GLU A 343 -12.54 -40.22 -30.36
CA GLU A 343 -11.76 -41.26 -31.06
C GLU A 343 -10.47 -40.72 -31.67
N LYS A 344 -10.42 -39.42 -32.02
CA LYS A 344 -9.20 -38.76 -32.52
C LYS A 344 -8.32 -38.20 -31.40
N ILE A 345 -8.91 -37.53 -30.44
CA ILE A 345 -8.19 -36.83 -29.36
C ILE A 345 -8.87 -37.17 -28.04
N HIS A 346 -8.22 -38.02 -27.26
CA HIS A 346 -8.72 -38.49 -25.98
C HIS A 346 -8.39 -37.55 -24.82
N GLU A 347 -7.48 -36.58 -25.01
CA GLU A 347 -7.06 -35.68 -23.96
C GLU A 347 -6.64 -34.31 -24.51
N TYR A 348 -7.05 -33.24 -23.84
CA TYR A 348 -6.46 -31.91 -24.01
C TYR A 348 -5.79 -31.43 -22.72
N THR A 349 -4.58 -30.90 -22.86
CA THR A 349 -3.88 -30.14 -21.84
C THR A 349 -3.98 -28.64 -22.13
N LEU A 350 -4.54 -27.85 -21.20
CA LEU A 350 -4.52 -26.38 -21.29
C LEU A 350 -3.53 -25.82 -20.28
N GLU A 351 -2.69 -24.89 -20.72
CA GLU A 351 -1.87 -24.08 -19.82
C GLU A 351 -2.61 -22.77 -19.54
N ILE A 352 -2.93 -22.53 -18.27
CA ILE A 352 -3.74 -21.39 -17.86
C ILE A 352 -2.90 -20.46 -16.97
N GLN A 353 -2.97 -19.17 -17.26
CA GLN A 353 -2.38 -18.11 -16.46
C GLN A 353 -3.47 -17.34 -15.71
N ALA A 354 -3.15 -16.99 -14.46
CA ALA A 354 -3.88 -16.02 -13.66
C ALA A 354 -2.97 -14.81 -13.41
N ALA A 355 -3.54 -13.61 -13.41
CA ALA A 355 -2.83 -12.36 -13.22
C ALA A 355 -3.70 -11.34 -12.47
N ASP A 356 -3.15 -10.65 -11.47
CA ASP A 356 -3.86 -9.63 -10.70
C ASP A 356 -4.00 -8.29 -11.47
N ASN A 357 -4.50 -7.24 -10.81
CA ASN A 357 -4.57 -5.87 -11.33
C ASN A 357 -5.26 -5.83 -12.70
N GLU A 358 -6.42 -6.48 -12.76
CA GLU A 358 -7.24 -6.65 -13.95
C GLU A 358 -6.49 -7.37 -15.09
N GLY A 359 -5.54 -8.24 -14.76
CA GLY A 359 -4.73 -9.01 -15.68
C GLY A 359 -3.42 -8.34 -16.11
N ASN A 360 -2.97 -7.30 -15.40
CA ASN A 360 -1.80 -6.50 -15.77
C ASN A 360 -0.69 -6.44 -14.72
N GLY A 361 -0.84 -7.08 -13.55
CA GLY A 361 0.20 -7.11 -12.52
C GLY A 361 0.86 -8.48 -12.38
N LEU A 362 0.99 -8.98 -11.15
CA LEU A 362 1.75 -10.19 -10.87
C LEU A 362 1.03 -11.43 -11.41
N LEU A 363 1.85 -12.37 -11.87
CA LEU A 363 1.40 -13.59 -12.53
C LEU A 363 1.50 -14.78 -11.57
N ALA A 364 0.48 -15.64 -11.60
CA ALA A 364 0.56 -16.98 -11.04
C ALA A 364 1.50 -17.87 -11.89
N GLU A 365 2.05 -18.90 -11.26
CA GLU A 365 2.62 -20.04 -12.01
C GLU A 365 1.51 -20.69 -12.85
N SER A 366 1.83 -21.16 -14.06
CA SER A 366 0.83 -21.71 -14.97
C SER A 366 0.29 -23.04 -14.43
N ALA A 367 -1.03 -23.17 -14.36
CA ALA A 367 -1.67 -24.42 -13.98
C ALA A 367 -1.96 -25.26 -15.23
N LYS A 368 -1.81 -26.58 -15.10
CA LYS A 368 -2.21 -27.52 -16.14
C LYS A 368 -3.64 -27.96 -15.93
N GLN A 369 -4.41 -27.94 -17.01
CA GLN A 369 -5.74 -28.52 -17.05
C GLN A 369 -5.74 -29.73 -17.96
N LEU A 370 -6.20 -30.90 -17.49
CA LEU A 370 -6.35 -32.11 -18.30
C LEU A 370 -7.83 -32.40 -18.57
N LEU A 371 -8.17 -32.67 -19.82
CA LEU A 371 -9.54 -32.88 -20.31
C LEU A 371 -9.69 -34.22 -21.04
N PRO A 372 -10.24 -35.27 -20.41
CA PRO A 372 -10.49 -36.56 -21.07
C PRO A 372 -11.83 -36.65 -21.81
#